data_AF-A0A2J7Q1Q6-F1
#
_entry.id   AF-A0A2J7Q1Q6-F1
#
_cell.length_a   1.000
_cell.length_b   1.000
_cell.length_c   1.000
_cell.angle_alpha   90.00
_cell.angle_beta   90.00
_cell.angle_gamma   90.00
#
_symmetry.space_group_name_H-M   'P 1'
#
loop_
_entity.id
_entity.type
_entity.pdbx_description
1 polymer ?
#
loop_
_entity_poly.entity_id
_entity_poly.type
_entity_poly.pdbx_seq_one_letter_code
_entity_poly.pdbx_strand_id
1 'polypeptide(L)'
;MLKQAFGDNILGQTQTYEWYKRFKHGRTSTDDDDRSRWPSTGTTPENVAKVKDLILQDRRLTIKDLCNTLGLSYGTCQRILSEGLNMRRIAAKFVSRLLQNEQKKQHRLEVCRELQQQLQHIFFVPHPPYSPDLAPCDFFLFPKMKIKLKGRRFDTVEEIQAETQTVLNTLTKKGF
;
A
#
# COMPACT_ATOMS: atom_id res chain seq x y z
N MET A 1 -50.51 -13.00 30.76
CA MET A 1 -49.14 -12.80 31.26
C MET A 1 -48.37 -11.73 30.49
N LEU A 2 -48.03 -11.88 29.20
CA LEU A 2 -47.23 -10.87 28.49
C LEU A 2 -47.92 -9.49 28.40
N LYS A 3 -49.23 -9.44 28.13
CA LYS A 3 -50.01 -8.16 28.11
C LYS A 3 -50.15 -7.49 29.46
N GLN A 4 -50.11 -8.27 30.52
CA GLN A 4 -50.15 -7.76 31.88
C GLN A 4 -48.79 -7.16 32.30
N ALA A 5 -47.69 -7.67 31.74
CA ALA A 5 -46.33 -7.20 32.06
C ALA A 5 -45.83 -6.07 31.14
N PHE A 6 -46.24 -6.04 29.86
CA PHE A 6 -45.68 -5.15 28.83
C PHE A 6 -46.71 -4.22 28.16
N GLY A 7 -47.97 -4.21 28.62
CA GLY A 7 -49.01 -3.30 28.11
C GLY A 7 -49.32 -3.52 26.63
N ASP A 8 -49.35 -2.45 25.83
CA ASP A 8 -49.70 -2.50 24.40
C ASP A 8 -48.47 -2.66 23.47
N ASN A 9 -47.24 -2.56 24.00
CA ASN A 9 -45.99 -2.70 23.23
C ASN A 9 -45.49 -4.15 23.18
N ILE A 10 -46.37 -5.09 22.84
CA ILE A 10 -46.05 -6.52 22.78
C ILE A 10 -45.93 -6.96 21.32
N LEU A 11 -45.09 -7.96 21.09
CA LEU A 11 -45.15 -8.78 19.88
C LEU A 11 -46.57 -9.31 19.65
N GLY A 12 -46.99 -9.32 18.39
CA GLY A 12 -48.27 -9.92 18.01
C GLY A 12 -48.35 -11.38 18.43
N GLN A 13 -49.56 -11.91 18.63
CA GLN A 13 -49.77 -13.29 19.07
C GLN A 13 -49.03 -14.28 18.16
N THR A 14 -49.11 -14.11 16.84
CA THR A 14 -48.41 -14.94 15.85
C THR A 14 -46.89 -14.93 16.03
N GLN A 15 -46.28 -13.76 16.18
CA GLN A 15 -44.83 -13.63 16.40
C GLN A 15 -44.40 -14.28 17.72
N THR A 16 -45.23 -14.14 18.77
CA THR A 16 -44.98 -14.78 20.07
C THR A 16 -44.95 -16.30 19.96
N TYR A 17 -45.90 -16.89 19.24
CA TYR A 17 -45.94 -18.34 19.00
C TYR A 17 -44.77 -18.81 18.11
N GLU A 18 -44.39 -18.04 17.09
CA GLU A 18 -43.22 -18.35 16.26
C GLU A 18 -41.93 -18.36 17.07
N TRP A 19 -41.70 -17.34 17.90
CA TRP A 19 -40.55 -17.29 18.80
C TRP A 19 -40.56 -18.43 19.80
N TYR A 20 -41.70 -18.72 20.44
CA TYR A 20 -41.85 -19.89 21.32
C TYR A 20 -41.50 -21.19 20.60
N LYS A 21 -41.96 -21.38 19.36
CA LYS A 21 -41.61 -22.54 18.53
C LYS A 21 -40.11 -22.59 18.27
N ARG A 22 -39.48 -21.47 17.87
CA ARG A 22 -38.03 -21.38 17.62
C ARG A 22 -37.21 -21.72 18.87
N PHE A 23 -37.57 -21.18 20.04
CA PHE A 23 -36.92 -21.51 21.32
C PHE A 23 -37.10 -22.98 21.69
N LYS A 24 -38.29 -23.55 21.50
CA LYS A 24 -38.56 -24.98 21.74
C LYS A 24 -37.72 -25.90 20.84
N HIS A 25 -37.37 -25.45 19.64
CA HIS A 25 -36.48 -26.17 18.71
C HIS A 25 -34.99 -25.89 18.95
N GLY A 26 -34.62 -25.28 20.09
CA GLY A 26 -33.23 -25.14 20.53
C GLY A 26 -32.51 -23.88 20.04
N ARG A 27 -33.18 -22.95 19.34
CA ARG A 27 -32.60 -21.62 19.09
C ARG A 27 -32.46 -20.90 20.43
N THR A 28 -31.29 -20.33 20.72
CA THR A 28 -31.04 -19.51 21.91
C THR A 28 -30.76 -18.04 21.60
N SER A 29 -30.44 -17.71 20.34
CA SER A 29 -30.21 -16.33 19.89
C SER A 29 -31.53 -15.60 19.64
N THR A 30 -31.58 -14.35 20.12
CA THR A 30 -32.66 -13.37 19.91
C THR A 30 -32.42 -12.47 18.70
N ASP A 31 -31.26 -12.57 18.05
CA ASP A 31 -30.95 -11.75 16.88
C ASP A 31 -31.76 -12.18 15.66
N ASP A 32 -31.94 -11.27 14.71
CA ASP A 32 -32.56 -11.57 13.41
C ASP A 32 -31.72 -12.60 12.65
N ASP A 33 -32.39 -13.53 11.97
CA ASP A 33 -31.72 -14.40 10.99
C ASP A 33 -31.16 -13.58 9.83
N ASP A 34 -30.13 -14.13 9.17
CA ASP A 34 -29.60 -13.55 7.94
C ASP A 34 -30.73 -13.32 6.94
N ARG A 35 -31.03 -12.05 6.68
CA ARG A 35 -32.03 -11.66 5.69
C ARG A 35 -31.46 -11.98 4.31
N SER A 36 -32.27 -12.64 3.49
CA SER A 36 -31.97 -12.80 2.06
C SER A 36 -31.82 -11.41 1.43
N ARG A 37 -30.59 -11.01 1.11
CA ARG A 37 -30.34 -9.76 0.38
C ARG A 37 -30.75 -9.97 -1.08
N TRP A 38 -31.27 -8.91 -1.70
CA TRP A 38 -31.46 -8.88 -3.14
C TRP A 38 -30.11 -9.18 -3.82
N PRO A 39 -30.04 -10.13 -4.77
CA PRO A 39 -28.78 -10.44 -5.44
C PRO A 39 -28.27 -9.18 -6.13
N SER A 40 -27.11 -8.69 -5.71
CA SER A 40 -26.55 -7.47 -6.27
C SER A 40 -26.12 -7.73 -7.70
N THR A 41 -26.87 -7.20 -8.66
CA THR A 41 -26.71 -7.47 -10.11
C THR A 41 -25.31 -7.11 -10.63
N GLY A 42 -24.61 -6.19 -9.96
CA GLY A 42 -23.27 -5.74 -10.36
C GLY A 42 -22.11 -6.56 -9.81
N THR A 43 -22.24 -7.18 -8.63
CA THR A 43 -21.14 -7.93 -7.96
C THR A 43 -21.34 -9.43 -8.14
N THR A 44 -21.56 -9.85 -9.39
CA THR A 44 -21.56 -11.28 -9.72
C THR A 44 -20.13 -11.81 -9.65
N PRO A 45 -19.93 -13.11 -9.34
CA PRO A 45 -18.61 -13.73 -9.33
C PRO A 45 -17.90 -13.61 -10.70
N GLU A 46 -18.66 -13.60 -11.80
CA GLU A 46 -18.15 -13.38 -13.16
C GLU A 46 -17.56 -11.98 -13.34
N ASN A 47 -18.26 -10.93 -12.91
CA ASN A 47 -17.76 -9.55 -12.99
C ASN A 47 -16.53 -9.36 -12.10
N VAL A 48 -16.48 -10.01 -10.94
CA VAL A 48 -15.31 -9.99 -10.05
C VAL A 48 -14.10 -10.63 -10.72
N ALA A 49 -14.28 -11.78 -11.39
CA ALA A 49 -13.21 -12.42 -12.14
C ALA A 49 -12.70 -11.54 -13.29
N LYS A 50 -13.59 -10.96 -14.10
CA LYS A 50 -13.22 -10.07 -15.21
C LYS A 50 -12.45 -8.83 -14.74
N VAL A 51 -12.88 -8.20 -13.64
CA VAL A 51 -12.15 -7.07 -13.03
C VAL A 51 -10.77 -7.51 -12.58
N LYS A 52 -10.65 -8.68 -11.95
CA LYS A 52 -9.37 -9.22 -11.49
C LYS A 52 -8.41 -9.45 -12.65
N ASP A 53 -8.88 -10.04 -13.73
CA ASP A 53 -8.05 -10.38 -14.90
C ASP A 53 -7.51 -9.12 -15.58
N LEU A 54 -8.36 -8.09 -15.77
CA LEU A 54 -7.92 -6.81 -16.34
C LEU A 54 -6.83 -6.13 -15.51
N ILE A 55 -6.93 -6.16 -14.18
CA ILE A 55 -5.92 -5.55 -13.31
C ILE A 55 -4.62 -6.35 -13.29
N LEU A 56 -4.70 -7.68 -13.40
CA LEU A 56 -3.51 -8.51 -13.48
C LEU A 56 -2.75 -8.29 -14.80
N GLN A 57 -3.46 -7.97 -15.88
CA GLN A 57 -2.87 -7.56 -17.16
C GLN A 57 -2.22 -6.17 -17.07
N ASP A 58 -2.96 -5.17 -16.56
CA ASP A 58 -2.41 -3.84 -16.33
C ASP A 58 -2.87 -3.25 -14.98
N ARG A 59 -1.90 -3.17 -14.05
CA ARG A 59 -2.11 -2.64 -12.69
C ARG A 59 -2.30 -1.12 -12.65
N ARG A 60 -2.16 -0.41 -13.76
CA ARG A 60 -2.29 1.06 -13.86
C ARG A 60 -3.67 1.52 -14.32
N LEU A 61 -4.55 0.59 -14.69
CA LEU A 61 -5.91 0.91 -15.13
C LEU A 61 -6.68 1.69 -14.06
N THR A 62 -7.41 2.70 -14.50
CA THR A 62 -8.29 3.47 -13.63
C THR A 62 -9.64 2.78 -13.48
N ILE A 63 -10.40 3.13 -12.43
CA ILE A 63 -11.78 2.65 -12.27
C ILE A 63 -12.62 3.04 -13.50
N LYS A 64 -12.37 4.21 -14.10
CA LYS A 64 -13.07 4.67 -15.30
C LYS A 64 -12.79 3.76 -16.50
N ASP A 65 -11.54 3.31 -16.67
CA ASP A 65 -11.17 2.37 -17.74
C ASP A 65 -11.87 1.02 -17.55
N LEU A 66 -11.98 0.54 -16.30
CA LEU A 66 -12.71 -0.68 -15.96
C LEU A 66 -14.21 -0.53 -16.26
N CYS A 67 -14.82 0.61 -15.91
CA CYS A 67 -16.22 0.89 -16.23
C CYS A 67 -16.47 0.88 -17.73
N ASN A 68 -15.62 1.55 -18.51
CA ASN A 68 -15.74 1.62 -19.96
C ASN A 68 -15.59 0.24 -20.61
N THR A 69 -14.68 -0.60 -20.08
CA THR A 69 -14.41 -1.93 -20.63
C THR A 69 -15.51 -2.94 -20.28
N LEU A 70 -16.03 -2.89 -19.05
CA LEU A 70 -16.97 -3.91 -18.53
C LEU A 70 -18.43 -3.47 -18.56
N GLY A 71 -18.72 -2.20 -18.91
CA GLY A 71 -20.07 -1.65 -18.89
C GLY A 71 -20.67 -1.56 -17.48
N LEU A 72 -19.83 -1.58 -16.44
CA LEU A 72 -20.26 -1.55 -15.04
C LEU A 72 -20.28 -0.12 -14.50
N SER A 73 -21.15 0.12 -13.51
CA SER A 73 -21.15 1.40 -12.81
C SER A 73 -19.85 1.60 -12.02
N TYR A 74 -19.44 2.86 -11.86
CA TYR A 74 -18.27 3.23 -11.06
C TYR A 74 -18.31 2.64 -9.64
N GLY A 75 -19.46 2.75 -8.96
CA GLY A 75 -19.63 2.21 -7.61
C GLY A 75 -19.49 0.69 -7.56
N THR A 76 -19.95 -0.02 -8.60
CA THR A 76 -19.76 -1.46 -8.71
C THR A 76 -18.28 -1.83 -8.86
N CYS A 77 -17.55 -1.18 -9.77
CA CYS A 77 -16.11 -1.41 -9.94
C CYS A 77 -15.33 -1.08 -8.66
N GLN A 78 -15.63 0.06 -8.02
CA GLN A 78 -15.01 0.44 -6.75
C GLN A 78 -15.25 -0.59 -5.66
N ARG A 79 -16.49 -1.09 -5.52
CA ARG A 79 -16.83 -2.10 -4.52
C ARG A 79 -16.16 -3.45 -4.81
N ILE A 80 -16.13 -3.88 -6.07
CA ILE A 80 -15.40 -5.10 -6.45
C ILE A 80 -13.91 -4.98 -6.10
N LEU A 81 -13.28 -3.85 -6.38
CA LEU A 81 -11.88 -3.60 -6.02
C LEU A 81 -11.64 -3.66 -4.51
N SER A 82 -12.41 -2.89 -3.74
CA SER A 82 -12.20 -2.70 -2.31
C SER A 82 -12.71 -3.86 -1.45
N GLU A 83 -13.91 -4.36 -1.71
CA GLU A 83 -14.56 -5.40 -0.90
C GLU A 83 -14.37 -6.80 -1.52
N GLY A 84 -14.48 -6.92 -2.84
CA GLY A 84 -14.40 -8.22 -3.53
C GLY A 84 -12.97 -8.75 -3.66
N LEU A 85 -12.02 -7.88 -4.02
CA LEU A 85 -10.61 -8.23 -4.25
C LEU A 85 -9.68 -7.75 -3.13
N ASN A 86 -10.20 -6.97 -2.18
CA ASN A 86 -9.43 -6.37 -1.09
C ASN A 86 -8.20 -5.58 -1.58
N MET A 87 -8.32 -4.93 -2.73
CA MET A 87 -7.26 -4.16 -3.36
C MET A 87 -7.34 -2.69 -2.92
N ARG A 88 -6.16 -2.08 -2.77
CA ARG A 88 -6.01 -0.65 -2.48
C ARG A 88 -5.09 -0.01 -3.51
N ARG A 89 -5.40 1.24 -3.86
CA ARG A 89 -4.55 2.03 -4.75
C ARG A 89 -3.24 2.38 -4.05
N ILE A 90 -2.12 2.00 -4.65
CA ILE A 90 -0.77 2.34 -4.18
C ILE A 90 -0.16 3.32 -5.19
N ALA A 91 0.40 4.42 -4.70
CA ALA A 91 1.14 5.35 -5.56
C ALA A 91 2.42 4.68 -6.09
N ALA A 92 2.66 4.77 -7.40
CA ALA A 92 3.89 4.27 -7.99
C ALA A 92 5.10 5.01 -7.41
N LYS A 93 6.14 4.27 -7.03
CA LYS A 93 7.42 4.87 -6.63
C LYS A 93 8.20 5.27 -7.89
N PHE A 94 8.80 6.46 -7.87
CA PHE A 94 9.67 6.89 -8.96
C PHE A 94 10.92 6.01 -8.99
N VAL A 95 11.25 5.48 -10.17
CA VAL A 95 12.47 4.72 -10.43
C VAL A 95 13.25 5.48 -11.48
N SER A 96 14.50 5.85 -11.16
CA SER A 96 15.38 6.54 -12.10
C SER A 96 15.62 5.62 -13.31
N ARG A 97 15.14 6.00 -14.49
CA ARG A 97 15.40 5.26 -15.73
C ARG A 97 16.62 5.83 -16.45
N LEU A 98 17.37 4.89 -17.02
CA LEU A 98 18.56 5.02 -17.87
C LEU A 98 18.60 6.35 -18.64
N LEU A 99 19.52 7.22 -18.24
CA LEU A 99 20.01 8.29 -19.10
C LEU A 99 20.99 7.63 -20.08
N GLN A 100 20.83 7.90 -21.39
CA GLN A 100 21.77 7.45 -22.40
C GLN A 100 23.17 8.00 -22.11
N ASN A 101 24.18 7.16 -22.33
CA ASN A 101 25.57 7.27 -21.89
C ASN A 101 26.36 8.49 -22.42
N GLU A 102 25.79 9.37 -23.23
CA GLU A 102 26.59 10.19 -24.15
C GLU A 102 27.06 11.56 -23.62
N GLN A 103 26.73 11.96 -22.38
CA GLN A 103 27.07 13.34 -21.95
C GLN A 103 27.71 13.52 -20.57
N LYS A 104 27.95 12.46 -19.78
CA LYS A 104 28.57 12.63 -18.45
C LYS A 104 29.52 11.49 -18.12
N LYS A 105 30.84 11.77 -18.15
CA LYS A 105 31.89 11.31 -17.21
C LYS A 105 33.23 10.84 -17.80
N GLN A 106 33.60 11.12 -19.05
CA GLN A 106 34.92 10.65 -19.56
C GLN A 106 36.10 11.12 -18.68
N HIS A 107 36.17 12.42 -18.37
CA HIS A 107 37.19 12.98 -17.47
C HIS A 107 37.10 12.42 -16.03
N ARG A 108 35.88 12.16 -15.53
CA ARG A 108 35.70 11.56 -14.19
C ARG A 108 36.18 10.11 -14.13
N LEU A 109 35.96 9.35 -15.21
CA LEU A 109 36.44 7.97 -15.31
C LEU A 109 37.96 7.93 -15.40
N GLU A 110 38.56 8.88 -16.10
CA GLU A 110 40.02 9.03 -16.22
C GLU A 110 40.68 9.31 -14.87
N VAL A 111 40.21 10.33 -14.14
CA VAL A 111 40.71 10.65 -12.79
C VAL A 111 40.49 9.49 -11.81
N CYS A 112 39.36 8.79 -11.88
CA CYS A 112 39.13 7.61 -11.03
C CYS A 112 40.09 6.45 -11.35
N ARG A 113 40.44 6.25 -12.63
CA ARG A 113 41.42 5.23 -13.04
C ARG A 113 42.83 5.57 -12.56
N GLU A 114 43.24 6.83 -12.65
CA GLU A 114 44.54 7.29 -12.13
C GLU A 114 44.64 7.08 -10.61
N LEU A 115 43.60 7.48 -9.86
CA LEU A 115 43.55 7.26 -8.40
C LEU A 115 43.55 5.77 -8.05
N GLN A 116 42.88 4.93 -8.84
CA GLN A 116 42.89 3.48 -8.64
C GLN A 116 44.29 2.88 -8.85
N GLN A 117 45.07 3.40 -9.79
CA GLN A 117 46.46 2.97 -10.00
C GLN A 117 47.39 3.39 -8.85
N GLN A 118 47.14 4.56 -8.24
CA GLN A 118 47.91 5.04 -7.09
C GLN A 118 47.58 4.28 -5.79
N LEU A 119 46.33 3.84 -5.63
CA LEU A 119 45.83 3.14 -4.45
C LEU A 119 45.95 1.62 -4.62
N GLN A 120 47.18 1.11 -4.71
CA GLN A 120 47.51 -0.29 -5.00
C GLN A 120 46.98 -1.32 -3.97
N HIS A 121 46.47 -0.88 -2.82
CA HIS A 121 46.03 -1.75 -1.71
C HIS A 121 44.51 -1.80 -1.50
N ILE A 122 43.71 -1.15 -2.34
CA ILE A 122 42.25 -1.12 -2.19
C ILE A 122 41.58 -2.01 -3.24
N PHE A 123 40.79 -2.98 -2.77
CA PHE A 123 39.98 -3.82 -3.65
C PHE A 123 38.75 -3.05 -4.14
N PHE A 124 38.62 -2.88 -5.45
CA PHE A 124 37.46 -2.25 -6.06
C PHE A 124 36.38 -3.29 -6.34
N VAL A 125 35.22 -3.13 -5.71
CA VAL A 125 34.06 -3.96 -5.98
C VAL A 125 33.37 -3.45 -7.25
N PRO A 126 33.14 -4.30 -8.27
CA PRO A 126 32.42 -3.89 -9.47
C PRO A 126 31.00 -3.46 -9.10
N HIS A 127 30.58 -2.28 -9.55
CA HIS A 127 29.25 -1.73 -9.29
C HIS A 127 28.52 -1.46 -10.62
N PRO A 128 27.34 -2.05 -10.84
CA PRO A 128 26.61 -1.86 -12.09
C PRO A 128 26.13 -0.41 -12.24
N PRO A 129 26.03 0.10 -13.49
CA PRO A 129 25.45 1.42 -13.74
C PRO A 129 24.06 1.57 -13.11
N TYR A 130 23.74 2.77 -12.60
CA TYR A 130 22.41 3.14 -12.09
C TYR A 130 21.84 2.21 -11.01
N SER A 131 22.69 1.66 -10.15
CA SER A 131 22.27 0.72 -9.10
C SER A 131 22.40 1.30 -7.68
N PRO A 132 21.71 2.43 -7.36
CA PRO A 132 21.77 3.02 -6.02
C PRO A 132 21.22 2.08 -4.93
N ASP A 133 20.42 1.08 -5.31
CA ASP A 133 19.96 0.00 -4.44
C ASP A 133 21.10 -0.92 -3.96
N LEU A 134 22.22 -0.99 -4.69
CA LEU A 134 23.41 -1.74 -4.31
C LEU A 134 24.46 -0.89 -3.60
N ALA A 135 24.26 0.43 -3.51
CA ALA A 135 25.20 1.35 -2.87
C ALA A 135 24.76 1.61 -1.41
N PRO A 136 25.52 1.15 -0.40
CA PRO A 136 25.20 1.35 1.02
C PRO A 136 24.87 2.81 1.38
N CYS A 137 25.59 3.76 0.81
CA CYS A 137 25.33 5.17 1.05
C CYS A 137 23.93 5.60 0.57
N ASP A 138 23.51 5.12 -0.59
CA ASP A 138 22.27 5.53 -1.26
C ASP A 138 21.02 4.89 -0.66
N PHE A 139 21.05 3.59 -0.36
CA PHE A 139 19.86 2.91 0.20
C PHE A 139 19.76 3.01 1.73
N PHE A 140 20.87 3.22 2.44
CA PHE A 140 20.90 3.20 3.91
C PHE A 140 21.21 4.55 4.55
N LEU A 141 22.36 5.14 4.23
CA LEU A 141 22.86 6.34 4.93
C LEU A 141 22.05 7.60 4.58
N PHE A 142 21.94 7.91 3.28
CA PHE A 142 21.27 9.12 2.81
C PHE A 142 19.78 9.19 3.20
N PRO A 143 19.00 8.09 3.16
CA PRO A 143 17.61 8.12 3.63
C PRO A 143 17.49 8.53 5.10
N LYS A 144 18.34 8.01 5.99
CA LYS A 144 18.32 8.35 7.42
C LYS A 144 18.63 9.82 7.67
N MET A 145 19.65 10.35 6.98
CA MET A 145 19.97 11.78 7.04
C MET A 145 18.84 12.63 6.47
N LYS A 146 18.33 12.26 5.29
CA LYS A 146 17.26 13.00 4.61
C LYS A 146 15.99 13.08 5.46
N ILE A 147 15.60 12.01 6.17
CA ILE A 147 14.43 12.03 7.05
C ILE A 147 14.57 13.08 8.15
N LYS A 148 15.77 13.23 8.74
CA LYS A 148 16.03 14.18 9.83
C LYS A 148 16.13 15.63 9.34
N LEU A 149 16.72 15.82 8.16
CA LEU A 149 16.92 17.14 7.56
C LEU A 149 15.67 17.66 6.81
N LYS A 150 14.74 16.78 6.44
CA LYS A 150 13.57 17.14 5.61
C LYS A 150 12.70 18.19 6.29
N GLY A 151 12.41 19.26 5.56
CA GLY A 151 11.50 20.33 6.00
C GLY A 151 12.15 21.34 6.94
N ARG A 152 13.43 21.19 7.27
CA ARG A 152 14.19 22.17 8.04
C ARG A 152 14.86 23.17 7.11
N ARG A 153 14.95 24.42 7.56
CA ARG A 153 15.81 25.44 6.95
C ARG A 153 17.00 25.62 7.87
N PHE A 154 18.16 25.83 7.27
CA PHE A 154 19.40 26.08 7.97
C PHE A 154 19.95 27.38 7.43
N ASP A 155 20.32 28.28 8.33
CA ASP A 155 20.79 29.62 7.94
C ASP A 155 22.30 29.63 7.69
N THR A 156 23.03 28.65 8.26
CA THR A 156 24.49 28.53 8.10
C THR A 156 24.94 27.10 7.76
N VAL A 157 26.16 26.98 7.23
CA VAL A 157 26.75 25.69 6.86
C VAL A 157 27.12 24.88 8.10
N GLU A 158 27.58 25.56 9.15
CA GLU A 158 27.98 24.97 10.42
C GLU A 158 26.79 24.28 11.09
N GLU A 159 25.59 24.88 10.98
CA GLU A 159 24.35 24.30 11.48
C GLU A 159 24.00 22.99 10.75
N ILE A 160 24.14 22.97 9.42
CA ILE A 160 23.93 21.75 8.61
C ILE A 160 24.95 20.67 8.99
N GLN A 161 26.20 21.04 9.19
CA GLN A 161 27.27 20.12 9.56
C GLN A 161 27.02 19.52 10.95
N ALA A 162 26.68 20.35 11.93
CA ALA A 162 26.35 19.91 13.28
C ALA A 162 25.18 18.91 13.27
N GLU A 163 24.10 19.23 12.58
CA GLU A 163 22.93 18.33 12.49
C GLU A 163 23.22 17.06 11.68
N THR A 164 24.07 17.13 10.65
CA THR A 164 24.50 15.93 9.93
C THR A 164 25.35 15.04 10.84
N GLN A 165 26.24 15.63 11.62
CA GLN A 165 27.10 14.91 12.56
C GLN A 165 26.31 14.25 13.69
N THR A 166 25.27 14.91 14.21
CA THR A 166 24.40 14.29 15.22
C THR A 166 23.74 13.04 14.64
N VAL A 167 23.20 13.09 13.41
CA VAL A 167 22.62 11.91 12.76
C VAL A 167 23.64 10.80 12.60
N LEU A 168 24.87 11.10 12.13
CA LEU A 168 25.93 10.11 11.99
C LEU A 168 26.27 9.43 13.32
N ASN A 169 26.35 10.20 14.41
CA ASN A 169 26.65 9.68 15.74
C ASN A 169 25.53 8.78 16.30
N THR A 170 24.28 8.96 15.86
CA THR A 170 23.18 8.05 16.24
C THR A 170 23.20 6.70 15.53
N LEU A 171 23.97 6.55 14.45
CA LEU A 171 24.05 5.30 13.70
C LEU A 171 24.91 4.29 14.46
N THR A 172 24.29 3.21 14.92
CA THR A 172 25.01 2.10 15.57
C THR A 172 25.45 1.05 14.55
N LYS A 173 26.53 0.32 14.86
CA LYS A 173 27.04 -0.78 14.00
C LYS A 173 26.02 -1.89 13.74
N LYS A 174 25.07 -2.10 14.65
CA LYS A 174 23.97 -3.06 14.51
C LYS A 174 22.85 -2.59 13.59
N GLY A 175 22.88 -1.31 13.21
CA GLY A 175 21.87 -0.71 12.38
C GLY A 175 22.05 -0.98 10.89
N PHE A 176 23.22 -1.49 10.47
CA PHE A 176 23.54 -1.88 9.10
C PHE A 176 23.18 -3.35 8.86
#